data_AF-A0A7X7PHL0-F1
#
_entry.id   AF-A0A7X7PHL0-F1
#
_cell.length_a   1.000
_cell.length_b   1.000
_cell.length_c   1.000
_cell.angle_alpha   90.00
_cell.angle_beta   90.00
_cell.angle_gamma   90.00
#
_symmetry.space_group_name_H-M   'P 1'
#
loop_
_entity.id
_entity.type
_entity.pdbx_description
1 polymer ?
#
loop_
_entity_poly.entity_id
_entity_poly.type
_entity_poly.pdbx_seq_one_letter_code
_entity_poly.pdbx_strand_id
1 'polypeptide(L)' 'MPGRKLTAVLLVLVILLVVVALMRTAASAPSFRAADYPTYDACIAAIPAEWSRNSLERQRAERACLHEEQQRRGR' A
#
# COMPACT_ATOMS: atom_id res chain seq x y z
N MET A 1 -27.76 34.04 -1.01
CA MET A 1 -27.69 32.58 -1.26
C MET A 1 -26.85 31.89 -0.18
N PRO A 2 -27.36 31.75 1.05
CA PRO A 2 -26.65 31.11 2.15
C PRO A 2 -26.46 29.58 1.96
N GLY A 3 -27.32 28.93 1.17
CA GLY A 3 -27.25 27.50 0.90
C GLY A 3 -25.93 27.05 0.26
N ARG A 4 -25.38 27.84 -0.68
CA ARG A 4 -24.10 27.53 -1.37
C ARG A 4 -22.90 27.47 -0.43
N LYS A 5 -22.86 28.33 0.59
CA LYS A 5 -21.77 28.35 1.58
C LYS A 5 -21.84 27.10 2.46
N LEU A 6 -23.05 26.70 2.84
CA LEU A 6 -23.27 25.48 3.62
C LEU A 6 -22.84 24.23 2.83
N THR A 7 -23.20 24.14 1.55
CA THR A 7 -22.80 23.02 0.69
C THR A 7 -21.28 22.94 0.55
N ALA A 8 -20.60 24.07 0.36
CA ALA A 8 -19.15 24.12 0.22
C ALA A 8 -18.43 23.63 1.49
N VAL A 9 -18.90 24.07 2.67
CA VAL A 9 -18.34 23.62 3.95
C VAL A 9 -18.53 22.11 4.13
N LEU A 10 -19.71 21.60 3.80
CA LEU A 10 -20.02 20.18 3.92
C LEU A 10 -19.14 19.34 2.97
N LEU A 11 -18.90 19.84 1.76
CA LEU A 11 -18.07 19.18 0.75
C LEU A 11 -16.60 19.11 1.20
N VAL A 12 -16.07 20.20 1.76
CA VAL A 12 -14.71 20.21 2.34
C VAL A 12 -14.60 19.21 3.50
N LEU A 13 -15.61 19.13 4.35
CA LEU A 13 -15.62 18.22 5.50
C LEU A 13 -15.65 16.75 5.07
N VAL A 14 -16.42 16.41 4.03
CA VAL A 14 -16.42 15.07 3.43
C VAL A 14 -15.07 14.73 2.83
N ILE A 15 -14.45 15.66 2.08
CA ILE A 15 -13.11 15.44 1.50
C ILE A 15 -12.10 15.16 2.62
N LEU A 16 -12.12 15.95 3.70
CA LEU A 16 -11.24 15.75 4.86
C LEU A 16 -11.42 14.36 5.48
N LEU A 17 -12.66 13.90 5.67
CA LEU A 17 -12.94 12.57 6.19
C LEU A 17 -12.40 11.46 5.28
N VAL A 18 -12.57 11.60 3.95
CA VAL A 18 -12.02 10.65 2.97
C VAL A 18 -10.51 10.61 3.02
N VAL A 19 -9.84 11.76 3.10
CA VAL A 19 -8.37 11.83 3.19
C VAL A 19 -7.86 11.16 4.46
N VAL A 20 -8.51 11.38 5.61
CA VAL A 20 -8.15 10.73 6.88
C VAL A 20 -8.36 9.22 6.82
N ALA A 21 -9.45 8.75 6.20
CA ALA A 21 -9.69 7.33 6.00
C ALA A 21 -8.61 6.69 5.12
N LEU A 22 -8.24 7.36 4.02
CA LEU A 22 -7.17 6.92 3.12
C LEU A 22 -5.80 6.86 3.81
N MET A 23 -5.47 7.89 4.61
CA MET A 23 -4.25 7.91 5.43
C MET A 23 -4.21 6.74 6.41
N ARG A 24 -5.32 6.40 7.07
CA ARG A 24 -5.38 5.24 7.97
C ARG A 24 -5.22 3.93 7.22
N THR A 25 -5.84 3.77 6.06
CA THR A 25 -5.63 2.58 5.23
C THR A 25 -4.20 2.47 4.70
N ALA A 26 -3.56 3.60 4.38
CA ALA A 26 -2.17 3.64 3.94
C ALA A 26 -1.19 3.36 5.10
N ALA A 27 -1.47 3.85 6.30
CA ALA A 27 -0.67 3.57 7.49
C ALA A 27 -0.80 2.10 7.94
N SER A 28 -1.96 1.47 7.71
CA SER A 28 -2.20 0.05 7.98
C SER A 28 -1.77 -0.89 6.85
N ALA A 29 -1.43 -0.35 5.68
CA ALA A 29 -0.86 -1.13 4.58
C ALA A 29 0.66 -0.99 4.66
N PRO A 30 1.39 -1.96 5.27
CA PRO A 30 2.84 -1.90 5.30
C PRO A 30 3.33 -1.81 3.85
N SER A 31 4.07 -0.75 3.56
CA SER A 31 4.53 -0.41 2.22
C SER A 31 5.68 -1.34 1.84
N PHE A 32 5.37 -2.61 1.57
CA PHE A 32 6.34 -3.57 1.08
C PHE A 32 6.73 -3.23 -0.36
N ARG A 33 8.02 -3.11 -0.61
CA ARG A 33 8.59 -2.84 -1.95
C ARG A 33 9.71 -3.84 -2.22
N ALA A 34 9.51 -4.72 -3.20
CA ALA A 34 10.49 -5.74 -3.55
C ALA A 34 11.82 -5.15 -4.05
N ALA A 35 11.77 -4.01 -4.75
CA ALA A 35 12.94 -3.35 -5.33
C ALA A 35 13.97 -2.86 -4.30
N ASP A 36 13.55 -2.62 -3.04
CA ASP A 36 14.44 -2.14 -1.97
C ASP A 36 15.36 -3.26 -1.43
N TYR A 37 15.16 -4.52 -1.84
CA TYR A 37 15.91 -5.66 -1.35
C TYR A 37 16.92 -6.19 -2.39
N PRO A 38 18.17 -6.50 -1.99
CA PRO A 38 19.23 -6.91 -2.92
C PRO A 38 19.11 -8.37 -3.37
N THR A 39 18.44 -9.22 -2.59
CA THR A 39 18.31 -10.66 -2.86
C THR A 39 16.87 -11.12 -2.62
N TYR A 40 16.52 -12.26 -3.22
CA TYR A 40 15.21 -12.88 -3.03
C TYR A 40 14.94 -13.23 -1.57
N ASP A 41 15.90 -13.84 -0.88
CA ASP A 41 15.75 -14.20 0.54
C ASP A 41 15.50 -12.98 1.43
N ALA A 42 16.21 -11.87 1.20
CA ALA A 42 16.00 -10.64 1.95
C ALA A 42 14.62 -10.03 1.65
N CYS A 43 14.17 -10.12 0.40
CA CYS A 43 12.85 -9.66 -0.02
C CYS A 43 11.72 -10.44 0.68
N ILE A 44 11.80 -11.78 0.68
CA ILE A 44 10.81 -12.63 1.35
C ILE A 44 10.82 -12.44 2.87
N ALA A 45 12.00 -12.33 3.48
CA ALA A 45 12.13 -12.13 4.92
C ALA A 45 11.54 -10.78 5.39
N ALA A 46 11.55 -9.77 4.51
CA ALA A 46 10.97 -8.47 4.79
C ALA A 46 9.45 -8.39 4.56
N ILE A 47 8.82 -9.46 4.06
CA ILE A 47 7.36 -9.52 3.94
C ILE A 47 6.76 -9.49 5.36
N PRO A 48 5.86 -8.53 5.65
CA PRO A 48 5.30 -8.37 6.98
C PRO A 48 4.64 -9.65 7.50
N ALA A 49 5.02 -10.07 8.70
CA ALA A 49 4.51 -11.30 9.29
C ALA A 49 3.04 -11.18 9.71
N GLU A 50 2.55 -9.95 9.94
CA GLU A 50 1.14 -9.65 10.19
C GLU A 50 0.23 -9.94 8.98
N TRP A 51 0.79 -10.06 7.78
CA TRP A 51 0.00 -10.46 6.62
C TRP A 51 -0.34 -11.94 6.69
N SER A 52 -1.65 -12.22 6.70
CA SER A 52 -2.17 -13.58 6.59
C SER A 52 -1.52 -14.31 5.41
N ARG A 53 -1.20 -15.59 5.59
CA ARG A 53 -0.59 -16.41 4.52
C ARG A 53 -1.43 -16.44 3.24
N ASN A 54 -2.75 -16.30 3.39
CA ASN A 54 -3.70 -16.28 2.28
C ASN A 54 -4.12 -14.86 1.88
N SER A 55 -3.49 -13.82 2.44
CA SER A 55 -3.80 -12.44 2.07
C SER A 55 -3.31 -12.16 0.65
N LEU A 56 -4.09 -11.36 -0.06
CA LEU A 56 -3.79 -10.96 -1.42
C LEU A 56 -2.54 -10.04 -1.45
N GLU A 57 -2.26 -9.30 -0.37
CA GLU A 57 -1.03 -8.50 -0.24
C GLU A 57 0.21 -9.38 -0.18
N ARG A 58 0.20 -10.43 0.65
CA ARG A 58 1.33 -11.34 0.80
C ARG A 58 1.66 -12.04 -0.52
N GLN A 59 0.65 -12.56 -1.20
CA GLN A 59 0.84 -13.21 -2.49
C GLN A 59 1.38 -12.24 -3.55
N ARG A 60 0.96 -10.97 -3.54
CA ARG A 60 1.51 -9.95 -4.45
C ARG A 60 2.97 -9.64 -4.14
N ALA A 61 3.34 -9.54 -2.86
CA ALA A 61 4.71 -9.30 -2.44
C ALA A 61 5.66 -10.45 -2.79
N GLU A 62 5.26 -11.69 -2.55
CA GLU A 62 6.03 -12.88 -2.91
C GLU A 62 6.28 -12.94 -4.42
N ARG A 63 5.26 -12.64 -5.24
CA ARG A 63 5.41 -12.56 -6.71
C ARG A 63 6.32 -11.40 -7.13
N ALA A 64 6.24 -10.25 -6.46
CA ALA A 64 7.10 -9.11 -6.75
C ALA A 64 8.57 -9.44 -6.46
N CYS A 65 8.87 -10.15 -5.36
CA CYS A 65 10.21 -10.64 -5.07
C CYS A 65 10.75 -11.58 -6.16
N LEU A 66 9.93 -12.54 -6.60
CA LEU A 66 10.30 -13.45 -7.69
C LEU A 66 10.56 -12.70 -8.99
N HIS A 67 9.72 -11.71 -9.32
CA HIS A 67 9.85 -10.93 -10.54
C HIS A 67 11.14 -10.11 -10.58
N GLU A 68 11.47 -9.42 -9.48
CA GLU A 68 12.72 -8.65 -9.34
C GLU A 68 13.96 -9.54 -9.48
N GLU A 69 13.94 -10.74 -8.89
CA GLU A 69 15.06 -11.69 -9.03
C GLU A 69 15.22 -12.16 -10.48
N GLN A 70 14.11 -12.50 -11.15
CA GLN A 70 14.14 -12.90 -12.57
C GLN A 70 14.64 -11.76 -13.46
N GLN A 71 14.20 -10.53 -13.19
CA GLN A 71 14.63 -9.35 -13.94
C GLN A 71 16.13 -9.08 -13.77
N ARG A 72 16.70 -9.35 -12.59
CA ARG A 72 18.14 -9.22 -12.34
C ARG A 72 18.96 -10.34 -12.99
N ARG A 73 18.45 -11.57 -13.05
CA ARG A 73 19.13 -12.69 -13.73
C ARG A 73 19.09 -12.58 -15.25
N GLY A 74 18.10 -11.89 -15.80
CA GLY A 74 17.94 -11.68 -17.24
C GLY A 74 18.67 -10.44 -17.80
N ARG A 75 19.32 -9.65 -16.95
CA ARG A 75 20.09 -8.45 -17.32
C ARG A 75 21.57 -8.69 -17.08
#